data_AF-A0A3P9D0D6-F1
#
_entry.id   AF-A0A3P9D0D6-F1
#
_cell.length_a   1.000
_cell.length_b   1.000
_cell.length_c   1.000
_cell.angle_alpha   90.00
_cell.angle_beta   90.00
_cell.angle_gamma   90.00
#
_symmetry.space_group_name_H-M   'P 1'
#
loop_
_entity.id
_entity.type
_entity.pdbx_description
1 polymer ?
#
loop_
_entity_poly.entity_id
_entity_poly.type
_entity_poly.pdbx_seq_one_letter_code
_entity_poly.pdbx_strand_id
1 'polypeptide(L)'
;MTVSRLPSAALSLKQFLHRQNVLGIYRNILRTIRRVPDEADRKFLRDWAREEFHRNKNVTHEDAIRMMITQASNHLAELQKSLALAHS
;
A
#
# COMPACT_ATOMS: atom_id res chain seq x y z
N MET A 1 38.11 -14.14 4.08
CA MET A 1 36.69 -14.07 4.49
C MET A 1 36.31 -12.60 4.63
N THR A 2 35.64 -12.00 3.65
CA THR A 2 35.19 -10.60 3.73
C THR A 2 33.94 -10.54 4.62
N VAL A 3 34.08 -9.98 5.81
CA VAL A 3 32.95 -9.76 6.73
C VAL A 3 32.04 -8.67 6.15
N SER A 4 30.79 -9.01 5.88
CA SER A 4 29.78 -8.05 5.43
C SER A 4 29.55 -6.99 6.51
N ARG A 5 29.79 -5.71 6.18
CA ARG A 5 29.57 -4.56 7.08
C ARG A 5 28.09 -4.20 7.27
N LEU A 6 27.18 -4.94 6.64
CA LEU A 6 25.75 -4.71 6.75
C LEU A 6 25.24 -5.30 8.07
N PRO A 7 24.46 -4.53 8.85
CA PRO A 7 23.76 -5.06 10.02
C PRO A 7 22.95 -6.31 9.66
N SER A 8 22.83 -7.27 10.57
CA SER A 8 22.02 -8.49 10.34
C SER A 8 20.53 -8.19 10.05
N ALA A 9 20.05 -7.00 10.44
CA ALA A 9 18.71 -6.50 10.15
C ALA A 9 18.60 -5.73 8.82
N ALA A 10 19.69 -5.59 8.05
CA ALA A 10 19.65 -4.90 6.76
C ALA A 10 18.88 -5.73 5.74
N LEU A 11 17.87 -5.10 5.13
CA LEU A 11 17.12 -5.71 4.03
C LEU A 11 18.04 -5.96 2.84
N SER A 12 17.82 -7.05 2.12
CA SER A 12 18.43 -7.23 0.81
C SER A 12 17.95 -6.12 -0.15
N LEU A 13 18.73 -5.81 -1.18
CA LEU A 13 18.35 -4.81 -2.20
C LEU A 13 16.93 -5.08 -2.76
N LYS A 14 16.62 -6.36 -2.99
CA LYS A 14 15.30 -6.79 -3.48
C LYS A 14 14.19 -6.50 -2.46
N GLN A 15 14.39 -6.86 -1.18
CA GLN A 15 13.46 -6.54 -0.10
C GLN A 15 13.26 -5.03 0.08
N PHE A 16 14.33 -4.25 -0.07
CA PHE A 16 14.27 -2.80 -0.02
C PHE A 16 13.41 -2.22 -1.15
N LEU A 17 13.61 -2.67 -2.39
CA LEU A 17 12.81 -2.22 -3.54
C LEU A 17 11.32 -2.61 -3.39
N HIS A 18 11.02 -3.81 -2.91
CA HIS A 18 9.63 -4.20 -2.62
C HIS A 18 9.01 -3.30 -1.55
N ARG A 19 9.73 -3.05 -0.46
CA ARG A 19 9.26 -2.13 0.60
C ARG A 19 8.99 -0.73 0.05
N GLN A 20 9.85 -0.22 -0.83
CA GLN A 20 9.67 1.09 -1.44
C GLN A 20 8.41 1.14 -2.31
N ASN A 21 8.13 0.09 -3.10
CA ASN A 21 6.93 -0.01 -3.92
C ASN A 21 5.65 -0.05 -3.06
N VAL A 22 5.61 -0.93 -2.05
CA VAL A 22 4.49 -1.05 -1.10
C VAL A 22 4.20 0.29 -0.40
N LEU A 23 5.24 0.98 0.06
CA LEU A 23 5.09 2.32 0.66
C LEU A 23 4.61 3.37 -0.33
N GLY A 24 5.01 3.27 -1.60
CA GLY A 24 4.52 4.12 -2.68
C GLY A 24 3.02 3.99 -2.87
N ILE A 25 2.53 2.75 -2.98
CA ILE A 25 1.11 2.43 -3.13
C ILE A 25 0.32 2.91 -1.92
N TYR A 26 0.79 2.60 -0.69
CA TYR A 26 0.14 3.05 0.54
C TYR A 26 -0.06 4.57 0.58
N ARG A 27 1.00 5.33 0.26
CA ARG A 27 0.91 6.80 0.22
C ARG A 27 -0.07 7.29 -0.85
N ASN A 28 -0.13 6.62 -2.00
CA ASN A 28 -1.05 6.98 -3.07
C ASN A 28 -2.52 6.73 -2.70
N ILE A 29 -2.80 5.59 -2.05
CA ILE A 29 -4.12 5.27 -1.49
C ILE A 29 -4.54 6.36 -0.51
N LEU A 30 -3.69 6.70 0.47
CA LEU A 30 -4.01 7.75 1.44
C LEU A 30 -4.24 9.13 0.81
N ARG A 31 -3.50 9.48 -0.25
CA ARG A 31 -3.72 10.75 -0.98
C ARG A 31 -5.05 10.75 -1.72
N THR A 32 -5.44 9.63 -2.31
CA THR A 32 -6.75 9.50 -2.97
C THR A 32 -7.88 9.60 -1.96
N ILE A 33 -7.77 8.91 -0.82
CA ILE A 33 -8.77 8.96 0.24
C ILE A 33 -9.00 10.39 0.72
N ARG A 34 -7.95 11.24 0.80
CA ARG A 34 -8.11 12.66 1.17
C ARG A 34 -9.00 13.47 0.24
N ARG A 35 -9.22 13.01 -1.01
CA ARG A 35 -10.09 13.67 -1.99
C ARG A 35 -11.57 13.29 -1.83
N VAL A 36 -11.88 12.28 -1.01
CA VAL A 36 -13.26 11.88 -0.71
C VAL A 36 -13.97 13.04 0.00
N PRO A 37 -15.11 13.54 -0.52
CA PRO A 37 -15.79 14.70 0.05
C PRO A 37 -16.36 14.42 1.44
N ASP A 38 -16.99 13.26 1.62
CA ASP A 38 -17.57 12.85 2.89
C ASP A 38 -16.50 12.49 3.93
N GLU A 39 -16.63 13.02 5.14
CA GLU A 39 -15.65 12.82 6.21
C GLU A 39 -15.74 11.44 6.87
N ALA A 40 -16.96 10.88 6.98
CA ALA A 40 -17.18 9.56 7.55
C ALA A 40 -16.56 8.48 6.64
N ASP A 41 -16.81 8.58 5.33
CA ASP A 41 -16.20 7.70 4.31
C ASP A 41 -14.69 7.85 4.28
N ARG A 42 -14.18 9.09 4.34
CA ARG A 42 -12.74 9.36 4.40
C ARG A 42 -12.09 8.71 5.62
N LYS A 43 -12.77 8.72 6.78
CA LYS A 43 -12.27 8.08 8.00
C LYS A 43 -12.30 6.56 7.83
N PHE A 44 -13.43 6.01 7.40
CA PHE A 44 -13.60 4.57 7.17
C PHE A 44 -12.54 4.00 6.23
N LEU A 45 -12.37 4.61 5.06
CA LEU A 45 -11.40 4.16 4.04
C LEU A 45 -9.95 4.24 4.55
N ARG A 46 -9.63 5.25 5.35
CA ARG A 46 -8.30 5.42 5.94
C ARG A 46 -8.00 4.33 6.96
N ASP A 47 -8.96 4.03 7.83
CA ASP A 47 -8.82 3.00 8.85
C ASP A 47 -8.73 1.61 8.19
N TRP A 48 -9.60 1.33 7.22
CA TRP A 48 -9.53 0.14 6.38
C TRP A 48 -8.16 -0.03 5.70
N ALA A 49 -7.65 1.01 5.04
CA ALA A 49 -6.35 0.96 4.37
C ALA A 49 -5.20 0.74 5.36
N ARG A 50 -5.27 1.30 6.57
CA ARG A 50 -4.26 1.05 7.61
C ARG A 50 -4.28 -0.39 8.07
N GLU A 51 -5.47 -0.94 8.33
CA GLU A 51 -5.60 -2.32 8.77
C GLU A 51 -5.16 -3.32 7.71
N GLU A 52 -5.52 -3.11 6.44
CA GLU A 52 -5.07 -3.96 5.34
C GLU A 52 -3.54 -4.05 5.28
N PHE A 53 -2.86 -2.90 5.28
CA PHE A 53 -1.40 -2.89 5.25
C PHE A 53 -0.78 -3.44 6.53
N HIS A 54 -1.47 -3.32 7.67
CA HIS A 54 -1.00 -3.91 8.92
C HIS A 54 -1.12 -5.44 8.94
N ARG A 55 -2.26 -6.00 8.49
CA ARG A 55 -2.48 -7.44 8.32
C ARG A 55 -1.40 -8.07 7.44
N ASN A 56 -1.00 -7.35 6.41
CA ASN A 56 -0.10 -7.83 5.37
C ASN A 56 1.38 -7.54 5.64
N LYS A 57 1.72 -6.92 6.78
CA LYS A 57 3.09 -6.50 7.15
C LYS A 57 4.11 -7.65 7.19
N ASN A 58 3.65 -8.86 7.52
CA ASN A 58 4.52 -10.03 7.70
C ASN A 58 4.54 -10.94 6.46
N VAL A 59 3.87 -10.55 5.37
CA VAL A 59 3.89 -11.33 4.13
C VAL A 59 5.28 -11.21 3.51
N THR A 60 5.95 -12.35 3.39
CA THR A 60 7.31 -12.46 2.84
C THR A 60 7.33 -13.08 1.44
N HIS A 61 6.24 -13.74 1.03
CA HIS A 61 6.10 -14.37 -0.29
C HIS A 61 5.89 -13.31 -1.38
N GLU A 62 6.80 -13.30 -2.35
CA GLU A 62 6.86 -12.27 -3.40
C GLU A 62 5.62 -12.26 -4.31
N ASP A 63 5.12 -13.43 -4.67
CA ASP A 63 3.92 -13.55 -5.52
C ASP A 63 2.67 -13.08 -4.79
N ALA A 64 2.58 -13.34 -3.48
CA ALA A 64 1.52 -12.79 -2.64
C ALA A 64 1.60 -11.26 -2.59
N ILE A 65 2.78 -10.69 -2.36
CA ILE A 65 2.98 -9.23 -2.36
C ILE A 65 2.56 -8.62 -3.72
N ARG A 66 2.97 -9.21 -4.84
CA ARG A 66 2.57 -8.73 -6.17
C ARG A 66 1.07 -8.80 -6.38
N MET A 67 0.44 -9.91 -6.02
CA MET A 67 -1.00 -10.08 -6.15
C MET A 67 -1.76 -9.04 -5.31
N MET A 68 -1.32 -8.81 -4.09
CA MET A 68 -1.92 -7.85 -3.16
C MET A 68 -1.74 -6.40 -3.65
N ILE A 69 -0.59 -6.09 -4.24
CA ILE A 69 -0.36 -4.80 -4.92
C ILE A 69 -1.35 -4.60 -6.07
N THR A 70 -1.54 -5.61 -6.91
CA THR A 70 -2.48 -5.55 -8.04
C THR A 70 -3.92 -5.38 -7.53
N GLN A 71 -4.34 -6.14 -6.53
CA GLN A 71 -5.66 -6.02 -5.91
C GLN A 71 -5.89 -4.63 -5.31
N ALA A 72 -4.95 -4.12 -4.52
CA ALA A 72 -5.03 -2.79 -3.94
C ALA A 72 -5.09 -1.68 -5.01
N SER A 73 -4.36 -1.85 -6.12
CA SER A 73 -4.38 -0.90 -7.24
C SER A 73 -5.74 -0.91 -7.96
N ASN A 74 -6.33 -2.08 -8.16
CA ASN A 74 -7.66 -2.21 -8.76
C ASN A 74 -8.75 -1.58 -7.88
N HIS A 75 -8.74 -1.85 -6.57
CA HIS A 75 -9.67 -1.22 -5.63
C HIS A 75 -9.50 0.30 -5.59
N LEU A 76 -8.28 0.80 -5.69
CA LEU A 76 -8.02 2.24 -5.79
C LEU A 76 -8.62 2.85 -7.06
N ALA A 77 -8.45 2.19 -8.21
CA ALA A 77 -9.00 2.66 -9.48
C ALA A 77 -10.54 2.67 -9.46
N GLU A 78 -11.15 1.64 -8.88
CA GLU A 78 -12.61 1.56 -8.69
C GLU A 78 -13.12 2.69 -7.78
N LEU A 79 -12.46 2.92 -6.64
CA LEU A 79 -12.77 4.03 -5.74
C LEU A 79 -12.67 5.39 -6.45
N GLN A 80 -11.62 5.60 -7.24
CA GLN A 80 -11.44 6.83 -8.02
C GLN A 80 -12.55 7.02 -9.06
N LYS A 81 -12.97 5.95 -9.74
CA LYS A 81 -14.06 5.99 -10.70
C LYS A 81 -15.39 6.33 -10.03
N SER A 82 -15.71 5.70 -8.90
CA SER A 82 -16.92 5.99 -8.13
C SER A 82 -16.95 7.44 -7.65
N LEU A 83 -15.81 7.96 -7.18
CA LEU A 83 -15.70 9.38 -6.81
C LEU A 83 -15.91 10.31 -8.01
N ALA A 84 -15.31 10.01 -9.17
CA ALA A 84 -15.48 10.81 -10.37
C ALA A 84 -16.96 10.87 -10.81
N LEU A 85 -17.70 9.77 -10.68
CA LEU A 85 -19.14 9.71 -10.97
C LEU A 85 -20.00 10.43 -9.92
N ALA A 86 -19.59 10.46 -8.65
CA ALA A 86 -20.30 11.19 -7.61
C ALA A 86 -20.14 12.72 -7.74
N HIS A 87 -19.12 13.18 -8.46
CA HIS A 87 -18.83 14.59 -8.73
C HIS A 87 -19.37 15.10 -10.08
N SER A 88 -20.03 14.26 -10.88
CA SER A 88 -20.68 14.61 -12.16
C SER A 88 -22.18 14.77 -12.03
#